data_AF-A0A7V6CN58-F1
#
_entry.id   AF-A0A7V6CN58-F1
#
_cell.length_a   1.000
_cell.length_b   1.000
_cell.length_c   1.000
_cell.angle_alpha   90.00
_cell.angle_beta   90.00
_cell.angle_gamma   90.00
#
_symmetry.space_group_name_H-M   'P 1'
#
loop_
_entity.id
_entity.type
_entity.pdbx_description
1 polymer ?
#
loop_
_entity_poly.entity_id
_entity_poly.type
_entity_poly.pdbx_seq_one_letter_code
_entity_poly.pdbx_strand_id
1 'polypeptide(L)'
;MIELTSQSVINLLLVSFLLASPVKELILKGDECYLKRESLNKAWEAKGYYEEALRLDSNNYEAYWKLARVMYFLSDNLSPKEKSRLLKEGIIIARKAVKINPHRAEGHFWLAVLLGSYCQISKDFSILKEIEKEFQLALKIDSAIEDGSAYAALGRMYFKLPVLLGGSLVKAEEYLLKAKKICPTNPYTKLYLADFYLAKKMKEAAKRDLLELSQMAEGPKWLPEIKKLKKIAEEKLRRLDGKK
;
A
#
# COMPACT_ATOMS: atom_id res chain seq x y z
N MET A 1 17.66 48.32 42.05
CA MET A 1 17.70 48.31 40.58
C MET A 1 17.55 46.86 40.15
N ILE A 2 16.30 46.50 39.82
CA ILE A 2 15.76 45.25 39.25
C ILE A 2 16.40 43.92 39.74
N GLU A 3 15.83 43.37 40.82
CA GLU A 3 15.90 41.95 41.14
C GLU A 3 15.05 41.17 40.13
N LEU A 4 15.69 40.45 39.21
CA LEU A 4 15.02 39.43 38.40
C LEU A 4 14.81 38.19 39.28
N THR A 5 13.61 38.06 39.83
CA THR A 5 13.20 36.88 40.61
C THR A 5 13.26 35.60 39.77
N SER A 6 13.78 34.52 40.36
CA SER A 6 13.94 33.17 39.79
C SER A 6 12.70 32.62 39.05
N GLN A 7 11.50 33.11 39.36
CA GLN A 7 10.26 32.76 38.68
C GLN A 7 10.21 33.18 37.20
N SER A 8 10.92 34.26 36.83
CA SER A 8 10.94 34.80 35.47
C SER A 8 11.82 33.99 34.51
N VAL A 9 12.79 33.25 35.05
CA VAL A 9 13.65 32.33 34.27
C VAL A 9 12.97 30.97 34.10
N ILE A 10 12.17 30.55 35.08
CA ILE A 10 11.41 29.29 35.04
C ILE A 10 10.26 29.36 34.02
N ASN A 11 9.63 30.53 33.84
CA ASN A 11 8.61 30.71 32.80
C ASN A 11 9.15 30.83 31.37
N LEU A 12 10.47 31.00 31.18
CA LEU A 12 11.09 30.96 29.86
C LEU A 12 11.46 29.52 29.42
N LEU A 13 11.43 28.56 30.34
CA LEU A 13 11.71 27.13 30.09
C LEU A 13 10.45 26.27 29.88
N LEU A 14 9.26 26.84 30.05
CA LEU A 14 7.96 26.13 29.97
C LEU A 14 7.03 26.68 28.87
N VAL A 15 7.56 27.51 27.97
CA VAL A 15 6.91 27.92 26.71
C VAL A 15 7.72 27.38 25.52
N SER A 16 8.32 26.20 25.64
CA SER A 16 8.68 25.40 24.47
C SER A 16 7.41 24.77 23.90
N PHE A 17 6.55 25.64 23.35
CA PHE A 17 5.53 25.33 22.36
C PHE A 17 6.10 24.28 21.40
N LEU A 18 5.57 23.05 21.45
CA LEU A 18 4.79 22.41 20.39
C LEU A 18 4.89 22.96 18.95
N LEU A 19 6.04 23.46 18.50
CA LEU A 19 6.30 23.67 17.09
C LEU A 19 6.47 22.28 16.48
N ALA A 20 5.53 21.89 15.61
CA ALA A 20 5.72 20.69 14.81
C ALA A 20 7.07 20.81 14.08
N SER A 21 7.94 19.83 14.24
CA SER A 21 9.21 19.79 13.50
C SER A 21 8.92 20.00 12.00
N PRO A 22 9.73 20.79 11.27
CA PRO A 22 9.55 20.99 9.84
C PRO A 22 9.37 19.69 9.05
N VAL A 23 10.04 18.61 9.48
CA VAL A 23 9.88 17.25 8.92
C VAL A 23 8.46 16.73 9.08
N LYS A 24 7.86 16.90 10.26
CA LYS A 24 6.47 16.45 10.54
C LYS A 24 5.48 17.24 9.68
N GLU A 25 5.68 18.54 9.51
CA GLU A 25 4.82 19.37 8.65
C GLU A 25 4.91 18.94 7.17
N LEU A 26 6.12 18.66 6.67
CA LEU A 26 6.32 18.15 5.32
C LEU A 26 5.63 16.79 5.12
N ILE A 27 5.76 15.88 6.07
CA ILE A 27 5.07 14.58 6.03
C ILE A 27 3.55 14.77 5.99
N LEU A 28 3.00 15.67 6.80
CA LEU A 28 1.55 15.97 6.79
C LEU A 28 1.08 16.54 5.45
N LYS A 29 1.83 17.50 4.86
CA LYS A 29 1.54 18.01 3.51
C LYS A 29 1.59 16.89 2.46
N GLY A 30 2.57 16.00 2.58
CA GLY A 30 2.68 14.80 1.75
C GLY A 30 1.45 13.88 1.88
N ASP A 31 0.96 13.66 3.10
CA ASP A 31 -0.23 12.84 3.36
C ASP A 31 -1.49 13.48 2.75
N GLU A 32 -1.68 14.79 2.93
CA GLU A 32 -2.80 15.54 2.35
C GLU A 32 -2.81 15.48 0.82
N CYS A 33 -1.65 15.64 0.18
CA CYS A 33 -1.51 15.48 -1.26
C CYS A 33 -1.79 14.02 -1.68
N TYR A 34 -1.31 13.04 -0.92
CA TYR A 34 -1.53 11.62 -1.22
C TYR A 34 -3.00 11.20 -1.12
N LEU A 35 -3.79 11.80 -0.22
CA LEU A 35 -5.24 11.59 -0.16
C LEU A 35 -5.94 12.07 -1.45
N LYS A 36 -5.36 13.04 -2.15
CA LYS A 36 -5.87 13.62 -3.41
C LYS A 36 -5.20 13.05 -4.66
N ARG A 37 -4.48 11.92 -4.53
CA ARG A 37 -3.66 11.29 -5.59
C ARG A 37 -4.41 10.83 -6.83
N GLU A 38 -5.75 10.85 -6.83
CA GLU A 38 -6.53 10.69 -8.08
C GLU A 38 -6.04 11.69 -9.15
N SER A 39 -5.67 12.91 -8.72
CA SER A 39 -4.84 13.79 -9.54
C SER A 39 -3.38 13.32 -9.47
N LEU A 40 -2.81 12.92 -10.61
CA LEU A 40 -1.38 12.55 -10.68
C LEU A 40 -0.46 13.68 -10.23
N ASN A 41 -0.82 14.94 -10.46
CA ASN A 41 -0.07 16.09 -9.95
C ASN A 41 0.01 16.07 -8.41
N LYS A 42 -1.08 15.71 -7.73
CA LYS A 42 -1.08 15.57 -6.27
C LYS A 42 -0.24 14.39 -5.79
N ALA A 43 -0.18 13.29 -6.55
CA ALA A 43 0.76 12.22 -6.24
C ALA A 43 2.22 12.66 -6.37
N TRP A 44 2.56 13.48 -7.38
CA TRP A 44 3.90 14.06 -7.54
C TRP A 44 4.25 15.09 -6.45
N GLU A 45 3.30 15.95 -6.08
CA GLU A 45 3.47 16.86 -4.93
C GLU A 45 3.75 16.08 -3.63
N ALA A 46 2.98 15.01 -3.37
CA ALA A 46 3.20 14.15 -2.21
C ALA A 46 4.61 13.55 -2.20
N LYS A 47 5.07 13.04 -3.34
CA LYS A 47 6.46 12.56 -3.51
C LYS A 47 7.47 13.64 -3.13
N GLY A 48 7.32 14.85 -3.66
CA GLY A 48 8.23 15.98 -3.38
C GLY A 48 8.29 16.35 -1.90
N TYR A 49 7.15 16.36 -1.19
CA TYR A 49 7.14 16.63 0.25
C TYR A 49 7.86 15.56 1.07
N TYR A 50 7.71 14.27 0.74
CA TYR A 50 8.45 13.21 1.43
C TYR A 50 9.95 13.26 1.13
N GLU A 51 10.33 13.60 -0.10
CA GLU A 51 11.75 13.78 -0.46
C GLU A 51 12.38 14.96 0.29
N GLU A 52 11.65 16.06 0.43
CA GLU A 52 12.11 17.21 1.21
C GLU A 52 12.21 16.88 2.71
N ALA A 53 11.27 16.09 3.24
CA ALA A 53 11.36 15.58 4.61
C ALA A 53 12.64 14.74 4.81
N LEU A 54 13.00 13.90 3.84
CA LEU A 54 14.22 13.11 3.86
C LEU A 54 15.50 13.93 3.64
N ARG A 55 15.40 15.10 3.00
CA ARG A 55 16.52 16.04 2.91
C ARG A 55 16.85 16.65 4.27
N LEU A 56 15.82 16.91 5.10
CA LEU A 56 15.98 17.47 6.44
C LEU A 56 16.30 16.39 7.49
N ASP A 57 15.75 15.20 7.36
CA ASP A 57 16.01 14.04 8.21
C ASP A 57 16.18 12.77 7.36
N SER A 58 17.43 12.47 7.01
CA SER A 58 17.79 11.38 6.10
C SER A 58 17.58 9.97 6.69
N ASN A 59 17.20 9.86 7.96
CA ASN A 59 16.86 8.60 8.61
C ASN A 59 15.38 8.53 9.03
N ASN A 60 14.52 9.39 8.47
CA ASN A 60 13.11 9.40 8.82
C ASN A 60 12.35 8.19 8.26
N TYR A 61 12.02 7.22 9.13
CA TYR A 61 11.27 6.02 8.74
C TYR A 61 9.95 6.34 8.03
N GLU A 62 9.19 7.32 8.55
CA GLU A 62 7.84 7.60 8.03
C GLU A 62 7.87 8.16 6.62
N ALA A 63 8.78 9.10 6.36
CA ALA A 63 8.96 9.63 5.02
C ALA A 63 9.38 8.52 4.03
N TYR A 64 10.25 7.58 4.42
CA TYR A 64 10.66 6.49 3.52
C TYR A 64 9.51 5.56 3.12
N TRP A 65 8.73 5.02 4.05
CA TRP A 65 7.65 4.09 3.66
C TRP A 65 6.51 4.80 2.93
N LYS A 66 6.21 6.06 3.28
CA LYS A 66 5.23 6.88 2.56
C LYS A 66 5.70 7.23 1.15
N LEU A 67 6.98 7.50 0.98
CA LEU A 67 7.61 7.69 -0.33
C LEU A 67 7.51 6.40 -1.16
N ALA A 68 7.83 5.23 -0.60
CA ALA A 68 7.67 3.95 -1.28
C ALA A 68 6.23 3.71 -1.75
N ARG A 69 5.24 4.01 -0.90
CA ARG A 69 3.82 3.94 -1.22
C ARG A 69 3.42 4.82 -2.40
N VAL A 70 3.85 6.08 -2.43
CA VAL A 70 3.51 6.97 -3.55
C VAL A 70 4.23 6.57 -4.83
N MET A 71 5.45 6.03 -4.74
CA MET A 71 6.16 5.49 -5.90
C MET A 71 5.46 4.28 -6.52
N TYR A 72 4.91 3.39 -5.69
CA TYR A 72 4.05 2.32 -6.18
C TYR A 72 2.83 2.87 -6.93
N PHE A 73 2.10 3.82 -6.32
CA PHE A 73 0.92 4.42 -6.95
C PHE A 73 1.25 5.09 -8.30
N LEU A 74 2.29 5.93 -8.33
CA LEU A 74 2.74 6.58 -9.56
C LEU A 74 3.13 5.55 -10.62
N SER A 75 3.85 4.49 -10.25
CA SER A 75 4.27 3.45 -11.19
C SER A 75 3.08 2.75 -11.87
N ASP A 76 1.95 2.59 -11.19
CA ASP A 76 0.78 1.89 -11.73
C ASP A 76 -0.07 2.75 -12.68
N ASN A 77 0.22 4.05 -12.76
CA ASN A 77 -0.55 5.03 -13.54
C ASN A 77 0.28 5.71 -14.65
N LEU A 78 1.47 5.20 -14.94
CA LEU A 78 2.39 5.77 -15.95
C LEU A 78 2.74 4.75 -17.03
N SER A 79 3.50 5.19 -18.04
CA SER A 79 3.94 4.34 -19.15
C SER A 79 4.76 3.14 -18.65
N PRO A 80 4.87 2.03 -19.40
CA PRO A 80 5.65 0.86 -18.99
C PRO A 80 7.11 1.17 -18.65
N LYS A 81 7.74 2.11 -19.38
CA LYS A 81 9.12 2.54 -19.13
C LYS A 81 9.23 3.27 -17.78
N GLU A 82 8.33 4.20 -17.50
CA GLU A 82 8.31 4.95 -16.25
C GLU A 82 7.91 4.06 -15.06
N LYS A 83 6.98 3.13 -15.27
CA LYS A 83 6.61 2.11 -14.28
C LYS A 83 7.83 1.32 -13.83
N SER A 84 8.62 0.79 -14.76
CA SER A 84 9.83 0.03 -14.42
C SER A 84 10.85 0.85 -13.64
N ARG A 85 11.08 2.11 -14.05
CA ARG A 85 11.98 3.03 -13.36
C ARG A 85 11.53 3.29 -11.92
N LEU A 86 10.27 3.70 -11.73
CA LEU A 86 9.73 4.02 -10.40
C LEU A 86 9.66 2.82 -9.47
N LEU A 87 9.40 1.62 -9.99
CA LEU A 87 9.43 0.40 -9.17
C LEU A 87 10.84 0.12 -8.65
N LYS A 88 11.88 0.24 -9.49
CA LYS A 88 13.28 0.04 -9.08
C LYS A 88 13.71 1.07 -8.02
N GLU A 89 13.43 2.35 -8.26
CA GLU A 89 13.73 3.41 -7.30
C GLU A 89 12.96 3.21 -5.98
N GLY A 90 11.66 2.85 -6.08
CA GLY A 90 10.81 2.59 -4.92
C GLY A 90 11.30 1.42 -4.07
N ILE A 91 11.81 0.35 -4.68
CA ILE A 91 12.40 -0.80 -3.94
C ILE A 91 13.58 -0.32 -3.09
N ILE A 92 14.43 0.57 -3.61
CA ILE A 92 15.56 1.13 -2.86
C ILE A 92 15.06 1.92 -1.65
N ILE A 93 14.05 2.76 -1.85
CA ILE A 93 13.40 3.56 -0.79
C ILE A 93 12.76 2.66 0.28
N ALA A 94 12.02 1.62 -0.12
CA ALA A 94 11.38 0.70 0.81
C ALA A 94 12.39 -0.13 1.61
N ARG A 95 13.50 -0.56 0.98
CA ARG A 95 14.62 -1.22 1.69
C ARG A 95 15.26 -0.30 2.73
N LYS A 96 15.33 1.01 2.47
CA LYS A 96 15.78 1.99 3.47
C LYS A 96 14.82 2.07 4.66
N ALA A 97 13.49 2.08 4.42
CA ALA A 97 12.50 2.02 5.49
C ALA A 97 12.71 0.77 6.39
N VAL A 98 12.83 -0.41 5.78
CA VAL A 98 13.09 -1.67 6.51
C VAL A 98 14.41 -1.62 7.29
N LYS A 99 15.47 -1.06 6.70
CA LYS A 99 16.78 -0.93 7.39
C LYS A 99 16.69 0.00 8.60
N ILE A 100 15.97 1.11 8.49
CA ILE A 100 15.83 2.11 9.57
C ILE A 100 15.01 1.53 10.72
N ASN A 101 13.90 0.86 10.42
CA ASN A 101 13.09 0.22 11.46
C ASN A 101 12.51 -1.12 10.98
N PRO A 102 13.20 -2.24 11.23
CA PRO A 102 12.75 -3.58 10.83
C PRO A 102 11.63 -4.13 11.73
N HIS A 103 11.20 -3.38 12.75
CA HIS A 103 10.14 -3.79 13.69
C HIS A 103 8.81 -3.10 13.40
N ARG A 104 8.71 -2.36 12.29
CA ARG A 104 7.48 -1.70 11.83
C ARG A 104 7.01 -2.29 10.50
N ALA A 105 5.69 -2.49 10.38
CA ALA A 105 5.10 -3.28 9.31
C ALA A 105 5.11 -2.57 7.95
N GLU A 106 5.02 -1.24 7.92
CA GLU A 106 4.80 -0.47 6.68
C GLU A 106 5.97 -0.60 5.71
N GLY A 107 7.21 -0.55 6.20
CA GLY A 107 8.41 -0.74 5.37
C GLY A 107 8.43 -2.11 4.70
N HIS A 108 8.17 -3.17 5.45
CA HIS A 108 8.07 -4.53 4.95
C HIS A 108 6.94 -4.69 3.93
N PHE A 109 5.76 -4.15 4.24
CA PHE A 109 4.59 -4.21 3.38
C PHE A 109 4.86 -3.55 2.01
N TRP A 110 5.31 -2.28 2.02
CA TRP A 110 5.53 -1.55 0.77
C TRP A 110 6.71 -2.09 -0.03
N LEU A 111 7.74 -2.64 0.64
CA LEU A 111 8.80 -3.37 -0.05
C LEU A 111 8.25 -4.59 -0.80
N ALA A 112 7.44 -5.42 -0.14
CA ALA A 112 6.83 -6.60 -0.75
C ALA A 112 5.91 -6.25 -1.93
N VAL A 113 5.10 -5.18 -1.80
CA VAL A 113 4.22 -4.67 -2.88
C VAL A 113 5.04 -4.24 -4.09
N LEU A 114 6.11 -3.47 -3.89
CA LEU A 114 6.97 -2.98 -4.96
C LEU A 114 7.74 -4.12 -5.65
N LEU A 115 8.30 -5.05 -4.87
CA LEU A 115 8.95 -6.25 -5.39
C LEU A 115 7.96 -7.11 -6.20
N GLY A 116 6.74 -7.31 -5.70
CA GLY A 116 5.71 -8.06 -6.39
C GLY A 116 5.30 -7.43 -7.73
N SER A 117 5.12 -6.11 -7.75
CA SER A 117 4.83 -5.37 -8.99
C SER A 117 6.01 -5.42 -9.97
N TYR A 118 7.24 -5.30 -9.47
CA TYR A 118 8.45 -5.44 -10.28
C TYR A 118 8.61 -6.85 -10.87
N CYS A 119 8.36 -7.90 -10.08
CA CYS A 119 8.38 -9.29 -10.52
C CYS A 119 7.40 -9.52 -11.69
N GLN A 120 6.20 -8.95 -11.60
CA GLN A 120 5.19 -9.10 -12.66
C GLN A 120 5.65 -8.55 -14.02
N ILE A 121 6.40 -7.45 -14.03
CA ILE A 121 6.89 -6.82 -15.28
C ILE A 121 8.21 -7.40 -15.76
N SER A 122 9.14 -7.69 -14.85
CA SER A 122 10.50 -8.15 -15.17
C SER A 122 10.56 -9.66 -15.42
N LYS A 123 9.57 -10.40 -14.92
CA LYS A 123 9.58 -11.88 -14.85
C LYS A 123 10.76 -12.43 -14.07
N ASP A 124 11.40 -11.62 -13.23
CA ASP A 124 12.40 -12.09 -12.29
C ASP A 124 11.70 -12.85 -11.16
N PHE A 125 11.63 -14.17 -11.29
CA PHE A 125 11.04 -15.04 -10.28
C PHE A 125 12.01 -15.40 -9.14
N SER A 126 13.27 -14.98 -9.21
CA SER A 126 14.25 -15.25 -8.15
C SER A 126 13.88 -14.53 -6.83
N ILE A 127 13.16 -13.41 -6.93
CA ILE A 127 12.73 -12.59 -5.79
C ILE A 127 11.41 -13.05 -5.14
N LEU A 128 10.77 -14.13 -5.61
CA LEU A 128 9.49 -14.61 -5.07
C LEU A 128 9.57 -14.93 -3.57
N LYS A 129 10.66 -15.56 -3.13
CA LYS A 129 10.88 -15.89 -1.71
C LYS A 129 11.02 -14.63 -0.86
N GLU A 130 11.62 -13.58 -1.41
CA GLU A 130 11.73 -12.29 -0.73
C GLU A 130 10.37 -11.62 -0.58
N ILE A 131 9.56 -11.59 -1.64
CA ILE A 131 8.19 -11.05 -1.59
C ILE A 131 7.36 -11.74 -0.49
N GLU A 132 7.39 -13.08 -0.45
CA GLU A 132 6.68 -13.84 0.57
C GLU A 132 7.16 -13.50 1.98
N LYS A 133 8.49 -13.49 2.19
CA LYS A 133 9.11 -13.17 3.48
C LYS A 133 8.73 -11.79 3.98
N GLU A 134 8.80 -10.77 3.13
CA GLU A 134 8.52 -9.39 3.52
C GLU A 134 7.04 -9.19 3.88
N PHE A 135 6.09 -9.81 3.14
CA PHE A 135 4.70 -9.82 3.57
C PHE A 135 4.48 -10.57 4.89
N GLN A 136 5.13 -11.71 5.10
CA GLN A 136 5.03 -12.47 6.36
C GLN A 136 5.58 -11.68 7.55
N LEU A 137 6.69 -10.94 7.37
CA LEU A 137 7.23 -10.05 8.39
C LEU A 137 6.27 -8.91 8.72
N ALA A 138 5.70 -8.26 7.70
CA ALA A 138 4.68 -7.24 7.90
C ALA A 138 3.48 -7.78 8.71
N LEU A 139 2.99 -8.97 8.35
CA LEU A 139 1.87 -9.64 9.02
C LEU A 139 2.17 -10.10 10.46
N LYS A 140 3.43 -10.43 10.75
CA LYS A 140 3.88 -10.77 12.10
C LYS A 140 3.87 -9.54 13.01
N ILE A 141 4.19 -8.37 12.47
CA ILE A 141 4.24 -7.09 13.20
C ILE A 141 2.82 -6.51 13.33
N ASP A 142 2.08 -6.45 12.22
CA ASP A 142 0.70 -5.98 12.16
C ASP A 142 -0.11 -6.86 11.21
N SER A 143 -0.91 -7.76 11.78
CA SER A 143 -1.76 -8.67 11.01
C SER A 143 -2.89 -7.98 10.24
N ALA A 144 -3.21 -6.74 10.57
CA ALA A 144 -4.25 -5.94 9.91
C ALA A 144 -3.68 -4.89 8.95
N ILE A 145 -2.37 -4.87 8.72
CA ILE A 145 -1.67 -3.87 7.92
C ILE A 145 -2.37 -3.59 6.59
N GLU A 146 -2.59 -2.30 6.33
CA GLU A 146 -3.28 -1.81 5.13
C GLU A 146 -4.63 -2.50 4.89
N ASP A 147 -5.45 -2.61 5.93
CA ASP A 147 -6.77 -3.23 5.92
C ASP A 147 -6.72 -4.71 5.44
N GLY A 148 -5.73 -5.46 5.93
CA GLY A 148 -5.51 -6.86 5.57
C GLY A 148 -4.93 -7.09 4.16
N SER A 149 -4.45 -6.04 3.49
CA SER A 149 -3.96 -6.13 2.11
C SER A 149 -2.75 -7.06 1.94
N ALA A 150 -1.95 -7.29 3.00
CA ALA A 150 -0.85 -8.24 2.95
C ALA A 150 -1.34 -9.69 2.74
N TYR A 151 -2.41 -10.08 3.43
CA TYR A 151 -3.05 -11.37 3.20
C TYR A 151 -3.65 -11.45 1.79
N ALA A 152 -4.29 -10.38 1.31
CA ALA A 152 -4.84 -10.34 -0.04
C ALA A 152 -3.76 -10.50 -1.12
N ALA A 153 -2.61 -9.84 -0.95
CA ALA A 153 -1.48 -9.90 -1.87
C ALA A 153 -0.83 -11.29 -1.90
N LEU A 154 -0.60 -11.93 -0.74
CA LEU A 154 -0.11 -13.30 -0.67
C LEU A 154 -1.09 -14.28 -1.32
N GLY A 155 -2.38 -14.15 -1.04
CA GLY A 155 -3.42 -14.96 -1.65
C GLY A 155 -3.45 -14.81 -3.18
N ARG A 156 -3.33 -13.58 -3.67
CA ARG A 156 -3.21 -13.28 -5.11
C ARG A 156 -1.96 -13.89 -5.73
N MET A 157 -0.82 -13.82 -5.05
CA MET A 157 0.44 -14.38 -5.52
C MET A 157 0.34 -15.90 -5.68
N TYR A 158 -0.10 -16.61 -4.63
CA TYR A 158 -0.29 -18.07 -4.68
C TYR A 158 -1.31 -18.50 -5.73
N PHE A 159 -2.34 -17.70 -5.98
CA PHE A 159 -3.34 -17.98 -7.02
C PHE A 159 -2.78 -17.80 -8.44
N LYS A 160 -1.92 -16.81 -8.67
CA LYS A 160 -1.45 -16.45 -10.01
C LYS A 160 -0.18 -17.17 -10.44
N LEU A 161 0.63 -17.66 -9.51
CA LEU A 161 1.83 -18.41 -9.83
C LEU A 161 1.50 -19.83 -10.32
N PRO A 162 2.24 -20.35 -11.31
CA PRO A 162 2.27 -21.78 -11.59
C PRO A 162 2.72 -22.60 -10.37
N VAL A 163 2.26 -23.84 -10.25
CA VAL A 163 2.64 -24.75 -9.14
C VAL A 163 4.17 -24.91 -9.04
N LEU A 164 4.87 -25.04 -10.18
CA LEU A 164 6.34 -25.15 -10.21
C LEU A 164 7.06 -23.94 -9.62
N LEU A 165 6.43 -22.76 -9.66
CA LEU A 165 6.95 -21.51 -9.10
C LEU A 165 6.39 -21.21 -7.69
N GLY A 166 5.78 -22.21 -7.04
CA GLY A 166 5.24 -22.08 -5.69
C GLY A 166 3.76 -21.70 -5.61
N GLY A 167 3.03 -21.68 -6.73
CA GLY A 167 1.58 -21.51 -6.75
C GLY A 167 0.84 -22.59 -5.95
N SER A 168 -0.21 -22.19 -5.24
CA SER A 168 -1.02 -23.11 -4.42
C SER A 168 -2.44 -22.57 -4.25
N LEU A 169 -3.43 -23.28 -4.80
CA LEU A 169 -4.84 -22.89 -4.64
C LEU A 169 -5.32 -22.99 -3.19
N VAL A 170 -4.76 -23.93 -2.42
CA VAL A 170 -5.09 -24.10 -0.99
C VAL A 170 -4.61 -22.88 -0.20
N LYS A 171 -3.34 -22.49 -0.37
CA LYS A 171 -2.81 -21.28 0.28
C LYS A 171 -3.54 -20.04 -0.21
N ALA A 172 -3.81 -19.92 -1.51
CA ALA A 172 -4.54 -18.79 -2.07
C ALA A 172 -5.89 -18.60 -1.35
N GLU A 173 -6.66 -19.66 -1.19
CA GLU A 173 -7.94 -19.63 -0.49
C GLU A 173 -7.79 -19.21 0.97
N GLU A 174 -6.88 -19.85 1.70
CA GLU A 174 -6.61 -19.55 3.11
C GLU A 174 -6.28 -18.06 3.32
N TYR A 175 -5.35 -17.53 2.53
CA TYR A 175 -4.92 -16.15 2.60
C TYR A 175 -6.03 -15.16 2.22
N LEU A 176 -6.78 -15.43 1.15
CA LEU A 176 -7.87 -14.56 0.71
C LEU A 176 -9.05 -14.55 1.69
N LEU A 177 -9.41 -15.69 2.27
CA LEU A 177 -10.45 -15.77 3.30
C LEU A 177 -10.03 -15.07 4.58
N LYS A 178 -8.74 -15.17 4.94
CA LYS A 178 -8.19 -14.42 6.08
C LYS A 178 -8.22 -12.92 5.84
N ALA A 179 -7.88 -12.45 4.63
CA ALA A 179 -8.01 -11.04 4.25
C ALA A 179 -9.47 -10.56 4.39
N LYS A 180 -10.44 -11.36 3.92
CA LYS A 180 -11.88 -11.04 4.04
C LYS A 180 -12.33 -10.96 5.49
N LYS A 181 -11.81 -11.83 6.37
CA LYS A 181 -12.11 -11.79 7.81
C LYS A 181 -11.55 -10.52 8.47
N ILE A 182 -10.35 -10.09 8.09
CA ILE A 182 -9.71 -8.89 8.65
C ILE A 182 -10.43 -7.62 8.18
N CYS A 183 -10.68 -7.48 6.89
CA CYS A 183 -11.41 -6.34 6.34
C CYS A 183 -12.35 -6.80 5.22
N PRO A 184 -13.63 -7.05 5.53
CA PRO A 184 -14.62 -7.44 4.53
C PRO A 184 -14.84 -6.39 3.44
N THR A 185 -14.52 -5.13 3.73
CA THR A 185 -14.67 -3.97 2.83
C THR A 185 -13.39 -3.63 2.08
N ASN A 186 -12.33 -4.45 2.14
CA ASN A 186 -11.13 -4.23 1.34
C ASN A 186 -11.43 -4.51 -0.16
N PRO A 187 -11.26 -3.52 -1.06
CA PRO A 187 -11.70 -3.67 -2.45
C PRO A 187 -10.84 -4.67 -3.25
N TYR A 188 -9.54 -4.77 -2.94
CA TYR A 188 -8.66 -5.76 -3.56
C TYR A 188 -9.03 -7.17 -3.15
N THR A 189 -9.36 -7.38 -1.87
CA THR A 189 -9.79 -8.70 -1.36
C THR A 189 -11.04 -9.18 -2.08
N LYS A 190 -12.05 -8.32 -2.25
CA LYS A 190 -13.27 -8.66 -3.01
C LYS A 190 -12.96 -9.06 -4.45
N LEU A 191 -12.14 -8.27 -5.15
CA LEU A 191 -11.77 -8.59 -6.53
C LEU A 191 -11.01 -9.92 -6.62
N TYR A 192 -10.07 -10.15 -5.70
CA TYR A 192 -9.21 -11.33 -5.74
C TYR A 192 -9.97 -12.60 -5.38
N LEU A 193 -10.90 -12.55 -4.42
CA LEU A 193 -11.81 -13.65 -4.15
C LEU A 193 -12.75 -13.92 -5.31
N ALA A 194 -13.31 -12.88 -5.94
CA ALA A 194 -14.13 -13.08 -7.13
C ALA A 194 -13.35 -13.80 -8.25
N ASP A 195 -12.12 -13.37 -8.53
CA ASP A 195 -11.25 -14.04 -9.51
C ASP A 195 -10.96 -15.51 -9.12
N PHE A 196 -10.74 -15.78 -7.83
CA PHE A 196 -10.51 -17.12 -7.31
C PHE A 196 -11.76 -18.01 -7.46
N TYR A 197 -12.94 -17.51 -7.08
CA TYR A 197 -14.21 -18.21 -7.20
C TYR A 197 -14.57 -18.51 -8.66
N LEU A 198 -14.30 -17.58 -9.58
CA LEU A 198 -14.48 -17.84 -11.02
C LEU A 198 -13.60 -18.98 -11.51
N ALA A 199 -12.33 -19.05 -11.09
CA ALA A 199 -11.45 -20.16 -11.43
C ALA A 199 -11.94 -21.50 -10.85
N LYS A 200 -12.60 -21.47 -9.69
CA LYS A 200 -13.27 -22.63 -9.07
C LYS A 200 -14.67 -22.93 -9.64
N LYS A 201 -15.11 -22.21 -10.68
CA LYS A 201 -16.45 -22.29 -11.27
C LYS A 201 -17.59 -21.94 -10.29
N MET A 202 -17.28 -21.29 -9.17
CA MET A 202 -18.23 -20.83 -8.16
C MET A 202 -18.81 -19.46 -8.55
N LYS A 203 -19.61 -19.44 -9.63
CA LYS A 203 -20.09 -18.19 -10.25
C LYS A 203 -20.89 -17.30 -9.30
N GLU A 204 -21.76 -17.86 -8.47
CA GLU A 204 -22.61 -17.08 -7.56
C GLU A 204 -21.81 -16.35 -6.47
N ALA A 205 -20.80 -17.04 -5.90
CA ALA A 205 -19.89 -16.43 -4.93
C ALA A 205 -19.07 -15.28 -5.58
N ALA A 206 -18.60 -15.49 -6.81
CA ALA A 206 -17.93 -14.44 -7.55
C ALA A 206 -18.84 -13.25 -7.86
N LYS A 207 -20.07 -13.49 -8.35
CA LYS A 207 -21.04 -12.42 -8.64
C LYS A 207 -21.34 -11.58 -7.42
N ARG A 208 -21.50 -12.21 -6.24
CA ARG A 208 -21.71 -11.50 -4.96
C ARG A 208 -20.57 -10.53 -4.67
N ASP A 209 -19.32 -11.02 -4.63
CA ASP A 209 -18.17 -10.18 -4.30
C ASP A 209 -17.94 -9.06 -5.34
N LEU A 210 -18.23 -9.32 -6.63
CA LEU A 210 -18.17 -8.30 -7.70
C LEU A 210 -19.27 -7.24 -7.58
N LEU A 211 -20.49 -7.65 -7.23
CA LEU A 211 -21.61 -6.72 -7.05
C LEU A 211 -21.36 -5.82 -5.84
N GLU A 212 -20.95 -6.40 -4.72
CA GLU A 212 -20.54 -5.64 -3.54
C GLU A 212 -19.44 -4.63 -3.90
N LEU A 213 -18.41 -5.06 -4.64
CA LEU A 213 -17.34 -4.17 -5.10
C LEU A 213 -17.86 -3.04 -6.01
N SER A 214 -18.75 -3.32 -6.97
CA SER A 214 -19.34 -2.31 -7.86
C SER A 214 -20.19 -1.27 -7.13
N GLN A 215 -20.69 -1.60 -5.94
CA GLN A 215 -21.55 -0.73 -5.12
C GLN A 215 -20.78 -0.08 -3.96
N MET A 216 -19.48 -0.33 -3.82
CA MET A 216 -18.69 0.23 -2.72
C MET A 216 -18.69 1.77 -2.74
N ALA A 217 -18.84 2.34 -1.54
CA ALA A 217 -18.70 3.76 -1.29
C ALA A 217 -17.25 4.22 -1.51
N GLU A 218 -17.11 5.40 -2.11
CA GLU A 218 -15.84 5.99 -2.50
C GLU A 218 -15.24 6.82 -1.34
N GLY A 219 -14.66 6.13 -0.36
CA GLY A 219 -13.97 6.76 0.77
C GLY A 219 -12.58 7.32 0.38
N PRO A 220 -12.08 8.36 1.08
CA PRO A 220 -10.87 9.10 0.67
C PRO A 220 -9.60 8.26 0.66
N LYS A 221 -9.47 7.26 1.55
CA LYS A 221 -8.28 6.40 1.64
C LYS A 221 -8.03 5.62 0.33
N TRP A 222 -9.08 5.01 -0.22
CA TRP A 222 -9.02 4.08 -1.36
C TRP A 222 -9.71 4.61 -2.61
N LEU A 223 -10.01 5.91 -2.67
CA LEU A 223 -10.81 6.53 -3.73
C LEU A 223 -10.36 6.11 -5.15
N PRO A 224 -9.08 6.30 -5.56
CA PRO A 224 -8.67 5.94 -6.91
C PRO A 224 -8.69 4.42 -7.15
N GLU A 225 -8.35 3.61 -6.15
CA GLU A 225 -8.37 2.15 -6.26
C GLU A 225 -9.81 1.64 -6.39
N ILE A 226 -10.75 2.14 -5.58
CA ILE A 226 -12.17 1.76 -5.65
C ILE A 226 -12.74 2.11 -7.03
N LYS A 227 -12.51 3.32 -7.55
CA LYS A 227 -12.99 3.69 -8.90
C LYS A 227 -12.43 2.77 -9.99
N LYS A 228 -11.14 2.43 -9.93
CA LYS A 228 -10.50 1.48 -10.86
C LYS A 228 -11.12 0.08 -10.75
N LEU A 229 -11.28 -0.41 -9.52
CA LEU A 229 -11.74 -1.76 -9.24
C LEU A 229 -13.26 -1.94 -9.51
N LYS A 230 -14.08 -0.89 -9.34
CA LYS A 230 -15.50 -0.86 -9.73
C LYS A 230 -15.67 -1.11 -11.23
N LYS A 231 -14.92 -0.40 -12.07
CA LYS A 231 -14.93 -0.60 -13.53
C LYS A 231 -14.58 -2.04 -13.92
N ILE A 232 -13.55 -2.62 -13.27
CA ILE A 232 -13.16 -4.02 -13.48
C ILE A 232 -14.29 -4.97 -13.05
N ALA A 233 -14.95 -4.69 -11.93
CA ALA A 233 -16.04 -5.50 -11.43
C ALA A 233 -17.25 -5.48 -12.38
N GLU A 234 -17.66 -4.30 -12.83
CA GLU A 234 -18.76 -4.10 -13.79
C GLU A 234 -18.50 -4.81 -15.12
N GLU A 235 -17.26 -4.74 -15.62
CA GLU A 235 -16.88 -5.46 -16.84
C GLU A 235 -16.97 -6.98 -16.65
N LYS A 236 -16.50 -7.50 -15.52
CA LYS A 236 -16.60 -8.93 -15.20
C LYS A 236 -18.06 -9.37 -15.06
N LEU A 237 -18.91 -8.56 -14.42
CA LEU A 237 -20.35 -8.84 -14.30
C LEU A 237 -21.02 -8.91 -15.67
N ARG A 238 -20.78 -7.93 -16.57
CA ARG A 238 -21.30 -7.96 -17.94
C ARG A 238 -20.93 -9.25 -18.68
N ARG A 239 -19.66 -9.65 -18.60
CA ARG A 239 -19.17 -10.90 -19.21
C ARG A 239 -19.85 -12.14 -18.62
N LEU A 240 -20.14 -12.17 -17.31
CA LEU A 240 -20.83 -13.29 -16.66
C LEU A 240 -22.31 -13.38 -17.03
N ASP A 241 -22.94 -12.26 -17.36
CA ASP A 241 -24.34 -12.19 -17.79
C ASP A 241 -24.50 -12.38 -19.31
N GLY A 242 -23.41 -12.69 -20.03
CA GLY A 242 -23.42 -12.89 -21.48
C GLY A 242 -23.59 -11.60 -22.29
N LYS A 243 -23.45 -10.43 -21.66
CA LYS A 243 -23.53 -9.13 -22.31
C LYS A 243 -22.13 -8.73 -22.80
N LYS A 244 -21.93 -8.70 -24.12
CA LYS A 244 -20.72 -8.17 -24.75
C LYS A 244 -20.65 -6.65 -24.62
#